data_AF-A0A5J4TCB8-F1
#
_entry.id   AF-A0A5J4TCB8-F1
#
_cell.length_a   1.000
_cell.length_b   1.000
_cell.length_c   1.000
_cell.angle_alpha   90.00
_cell.angle_beta   90.00
_cell.angle_gamma   90.00
#
_symmetry.space_group_name_H-M   'P 1'
#
loop_
_entity.id
_entity.type
_entity.pdbx_description
1 polymer ?
#
loop_
_entity_poly.entity_id
_entity_poly.type
_entity_poly.pdbx_seq_one_letter_code
_entity_poly.pdbx_strand_id
1 'polypeptide(L)'
;KVMEQLNSQLLLLINISHLAECPDNHDAILANEFEKKLFEDDSCVIEYLQIAYFILYLGSEENKQRVANAVKDKVKRLADNKTLQELGKEQNWNEQTKKDIQIIVEQLYQLIKEIIGKKENQVKDLHEGVAEDEDEDCDDEQQEEFEDQIYEEQNLKQYEEWMKKNYIKDKTIDSGSLNLILEQLKSMENEQENKFIKTFQNHQYAN
;
A
#
# COMPACT_ATOMS: atom_id res chain seq x y z
N LYS A 1 3.58 -4.18 28.19
CA LYS A 1 4.62 -4.68 27.26
C LYS A 1 4.07 -4.99 25.87
N VAL A 2 3.27 -6.04 25.63
CA VAL A 2 2.74 -6.32 24.26
C VAL A 2 1.70 -5.30 23.80
N MET A 3 0.73 -4.93 24.65
CA MET A 3 -0.27 -3.90 24.31
C MET A 3 0.34 -2.51 24.07
N GLU A 4 1.44 -2.17 24.76
CA GLU A 4 2.17 -0.92 24.54
C GLU A 4 2.92 -0.93 23.20
N GLN A 5 3.46 -2.09 22.79
CA GLN A 5 4.11 -2.26 21.49
C GLN A 5 3.10 -2.17 20.33
N LEU A 6 1.94 -2.82 20.45
CA LEU A 6 0.86 -2.72 19.45
C LEU A 6 0.36 -1.28 19.31
N ASN A 7 0.13 -0.57 20.43
CA ASN A 7 -0.24 0.84 20.40
C ASN A 7 0.84 1.73 19.77
N SER A 8 2.12 1.41 19.99
CA SER A 8 3.24 2.14 19.37
C SER A 8 3.32 1.91 17.86
N GLN A 9 3.04 0.69 17.39
CA GLN A 9 3.06 0.35 15.96
C GLN A 9 1.88 0.98 15.21
N LEU A 10 0.68 0.92 15.79
CA LEU A 10 -0.49 1.59 15.21
C LEU A 10 -0.28 3.10 15.12
N LEU A 11 0.22 3.72 16.20
CA LEU A 11 0.53 5.15 16.21
C LEU A 11 1.59 5.51 15.15
N LEU A 12 2.60 4.65 14.97
CA LEU A 12 3.61 4.85 13.93
C LEU A 12 2.99 4.83 12.52
N LEU A 13 2.11 3.86 12.23
CA LEU A 13 1.47 3.75 10.91
C LEU A 13 0.55 4.93 10.60
N ILE A 14 -0.22 5.40 11.58
CA ILE A 14 -1.02 6.62 11.46
C ILE A 14 -0.13 7.81 11.08
N ASN A 15 1.03 7.97 11.73
CA ASN A 15 1.93 9.06 11.41
C ASN A 15 2.53 8.93 10.00
N ILE A 16 2.86 7.71 9.57
CA ILE A 16 3.36 7.46 8.21
C ILE A 16 2.28 7.77 7.17
N SER A 17 1.01 7.43 7.43
CA SER A 17 -0.09 7.74 6.50
C SER A 17 -0.29 9.26 6.35
N HIS A 18 -0.14 10.02 7.44
CA HIS A 18 -0.12 11.49 7.39
C HIS A 18 1.06 12.04 6.56
N LEU A 19 2.26 11.49 6.77
CA LEU A 19 3.44 11.93 6.02
C LEU A 19 3.32 11.63 4.53
N ALA A 20 2.63 10.55 4.15
CA ALA A 20 2.42 10.16 2.77
C ALA A 20 1.61 11.19 1.96
N GLU A 21 0.86 12.10 2.59
CA GLU A 21 0.18 13.19 1.89
C GLU A 21 1.15 14.15 1.17
N CYS A 22 2.39 14.22 1.63
CA CYS A 22 3.42 15.07 1.05
C CYS A 22 4.36 14.24 0.15
N PRO A 23 4.43 14.52 -1.16
CA PRO A 23 5.28 13.78 -2.10
C PRO A 23 6.77 13.76 -1.72
N ASP A 24 7.26 14.84 -1.10
CA ASP A 24 8.65 14.96 -0.66
C ASP A 24 9.04 13.90 0.39
N ASN A 25 8.05 13.31 1.08
CA ASN A 25 8.27 12.26 2.07
C ASN A 25 8.30 10.85 1.46
N HIS A 26 7.87 10.66 0.21
CA HIS A 26 7.63 9.33 -0.35
C HIS A 26 8.90 8.48 -0.43
N ASP A 27 10.03 9.07 -0.84
CA ASP A 27 11.31 8.35 -0.89
C ASP A 27 11.76 7.87 0.49
N ALA A 28 11.54 8.71 1.52
CA ALA A 28 11.89 8.37 2.90
C ALA A 28 10.94 7.30 3.48
N ILE A 29 9.65 7.36 3.15
CA ILE A 29 8.67 6.35 3.54
C ILE A 29 9.02 5.00 2.89
N LEU A 30 9.37 5.00 1.61
CA LEU A 30 9.73 3.80 0.85
C LEU A 30 11.18 3.35 1.05
N ALA A 31 11.92 3.97 1.97
CA ALA A 31 13.24 3.51 2.34
C ALA A 31 13.15 2.08 2.91
N ASN A 32 14.21 1.29 2.70
CA ASN A 32 14.32 -0.07 3.22
C ASN A 32 13.15 -0.98 2.81
N GLU A 33 12.66 -0.80 1.58
CA GLU A 33 11.63 -1.63 0.95
C GLU A 33 10.31 -1.65 1.74
N PHE A 34 9.94 -0.53 2.37
CA PHE A 34 8.71 -0.44 3.16
C PHE A 34 7.45 -0.83 2.39
N GLU A 35 7.42 -0.66 1.07
CA GLU A 35 6.31 -1.13 0.23
C GLU A 35 6.00 -2.62 0.39
N LYS A 36 7.00 -3.45 0.71
CA LYS A 36 6.83 -4.89 0.95
C LYS A 36 6.14 -5.19 2.28
N LYS A 37 6.16 -4.22 3.21
CA LYS A 37 5.54 -4.33 4.53
C LYS A 37 4.10 -3.84 4.54
N LEU A 38 3.67 -3.14 3.49
CA LEU A 38 2.28 -2.72 3.34
C LEU A 38 1.39 -3.95 3.36
N PHE A 39 0.38 -3.93 4.23
CA PHE A 39 -0.59 -5.02 4.40
C PHE A 39 -0.03 -6.35 4.95
N GLU A 40 1.15 -6.35 5.59
CA GLU A 40 1.63 -7.50 6.37
C GLU A 40 0.71 -7.81 7.55
N ASP A 41 0.07 -6.79 8.12
CA ASP A 41 -0.90 -6.90 9.20
C ASP A 41 -2.30 -6.44 8.75
N ASP A 42 -3.29 -7.29 8.98
CA ASP A 42 -4.69 -7.03 8.64
C ASP A 42 -5.37 -6.05 9.62
N SER A 43 -4.73 -5.74 10.75
CA SER A 43 -5.25 -4.79 11.76
C SER A 43 -5.13 -3.31 11.35
N CYS A 44 -4.18 -2.98 10.48
CA CYS A 44 -3.85 -1.61 10.07
C CYS A 44 -4.16 -1.35 8.58
N VAL A 45 -5.15 -2.07 8.04
CA VAL A 45 -5.50 -2.02 6.61
C VAL A 45 -5.87 -0.62 6.17
N ILE A 46 -6.52 0.18 7.01
CA ILE A 46 -6.92 1.54 6.66
C ILE A 46 -5.69 2.43 6.43
N GLU A 47 -4.73 2.39 7.35
CA GLU A 47 -3.49 3.15 7.27
C GLU A 47 -2.67 2.71 6.05
N TYR A 48 -2.60 1.41 5.78
CA TYR A 48 -1.92 0.89 4.58
C TYR A 48 -2.60 1.33 3.28
N LEU A 49 -3.93 1.33 3.22
CA LEU A 49 -4.67 1.84 2.06
C LEU A 49 -4.38 3.32 1.82
N GLN A 50 -4.33 4.14 2.88
CA GLN A 50 -4.00 5.56 2.77
C GLN A 50 -2.57 5.79 2.26
N ILE A 51 -1.59 5.09 2.83
CA ILE A 51 -0.19 5.21 2.40
C ILE A 51 -0.07 4.81 0.92
N ALA A 52 -0.62 3.65 0.55
CA ALA A 52 -0.59 3.17 -0.83
C ALA A 52 -1.25 4.17 -1.77
N TYR A 53 -2.40 4.72 -1.38
CA TYR A 53 -3.15 5.68 -2.19
C TYR A 53 -2.34 6.93 -2.49
N PHE A 54 -1.79 7.59 -1.46
CA PHE A 54 -1.07 8.84 -1.67
C PHE A 54 0.19 8.66 -2.50
N ILE A 55 0.90 7.54 -2.33
CA ILE A 55 2.09 7.25 -3.12
C ILE A 55 1.70 6.93 -4.58
N LEU A 56 0.66 6.13 -4.80
CA LEU A 56 0.21 5.79 -6.16
C LEU A 56 -0.35 7.00 -6.91
N TYR A 57 -0.98 7.94 -6.20
CA TYR A 57 -1.57 9.13 -6.80
C TYR A 57 -0.55 10.24 -7.02
N LEU A 58 0.26 10.59 -6.01
CA LEU A 58 1.13 11.78 -6.03
C LEU A 58 2.62 11.47 -6.21
N GLY A 59 3.03 10.20 -6.07
CA GLY A 59 4.44 9.83 -6.06
C GLY A 59 5.14 9.98 -7.41
N SER A 60 6.46 9.85 -7.38
CA SER A 60 7.26 9.68 -8.61
C SER A 60 6.87 8.38 -9.32
N GLU A 61 7.10 8.30 -10.63
CA GLU A 61 6.78 7.08 -11.40
C GLU A 61 7.50 5.83 -10.87
N GLU A 62 8.73 6.00 -10.34
CA GLU A 62 9.45 4.92 -9.69
C GLU A 62 8.74 4.44 -8.41
N ASN A 63 8.33 5.36 -7.54
CA ASN A 63 7.64 5.05 -6.29
C ASN A 63 6.27 4.43 -6.54
N LYS A 64 5.52 4.99 -7.49
CA LYS A 64 4.25 4.44 -7.97
C LYS A 64 4.42 2.99 -8.40
N GLN A 65 5.43 2.70 -9.22
CA GLN A 65 5.66 1.36 -9.72
C GLN A 65 6.06 0.37 -8.62
N ARG A 66 6.93 0.80 -7.68
CA ARG A 66 7.34 -0.03 -6.54
C ARG A 66 6.14 -0.43 -5.69
N VAL A 67 5.32 0.56 -5.29
CA VAL A 67 4.12 0.32 -4.50
C VAL A 67 3.11 -0.51 -5.27
N ALA A 68 2.81 -0.16 -6.53
CA ALA A 68 1.82 -0.88 -7.34
C ALA A 68 2.16 -2.37 -7.44
N ASN A 69 3.43 -2.69 -7.72
CA ASN A 69 3.89 -4.07 -7.80
C ASN A 69 3.80 -4.81 -6.46
N ALA A 70 4.10 -4.13 -5.35
CA ALA A 70 4.10 -4.75 -4.02
C ALA A 70 2.68 -5.04 -3.51
N VAL A 71 1.71 -4.18 -3.80
CA VAL A 71 0.38 -4.24 -3.18
C VAL A 71 -0.73 -4.79 -4.08
N LYS A 72 -0.49 -4.98 -5.39
CA LYS A 72 -1.51 -5.38 -6.38
C LYS A 72 -2.35 -6.59 -5.95
N ASP A 73 -1.72 -7.65 -5.45
CA ASP A 73 -2.43 -8.90 -5.13
C ASP A 73 -3.29 -8.73 -3.89
N LYS A 74 -2.82 -7.94 -2.92
CA LYS A 74 -3.59 -7.62 -1.71
C LYS A 74 -4.77 -6.72 -2.02
N VAL A 75 -4.56 -5.68 -2.84
CA VAL A 75 -5.64 -4.78 -3.27
C VAL A 75 -6.69 -5.56 -4.07
N LYS A 76 -6.28 -6.43 -4.99
CA LYS A 76 -7.18 -7.32 -5.73
C LYS A 76 -7.99 -8.22 -4.79
N ARG A 77 -7.34 -8.77 -3.75
CA ARG A 77 -8.01 -9.60 -2.73
C ARG A 77 -9.00 -8.81 -1.89
N LEU A 78 -8.67 -7.57 -1.51
CA LEU A 78 -9.59 -6.70 -0.76
C LEU A 78 -10.77 -6.21 -1.61
N ALA A 79 -10.63 -6.19 -2.94
CA ALA A 79 -11.72 -5.82 -3.85
C ALA A 79 -12.81 -6.91 -3.91
N ASP A 80 -12.45 -8.16 -3.58
CA ASP A 80 -13.41 -9.23 -3.42
C ASP A 80 -14.29 -8.99 -2.18
N ASN A 81 -15.59 -8.80 -2.42
CA ASN A 81 -16.57 -8.49 -1.39
C ASN A 81 -16.59 -9.56 -0.29
N LYS A 82 -16.42 -10.85 -0.60
CA LYS A 82 -16.41 -11.89 0.42
C LYS A 82 -15.25 -11.70 1.40
N THR A 83 -14.04 -11.50 0.88
CA THR A 83 -12.84 -11.23 1.68
C THR A 83 -13.03 -9.98 2.54
N LEU A 84 -13.52 -8.88 1.97
CA LEU A 84 -13.75 -7.65 2.71
C LEU A 84 -14.77 -7.83 3.85
N GLN A 85 -15.83 -8.61 3.62
CA GLN A 85 -16.83 -8.90 4.64
C GLN A 85 -16.30 -9.78 5.78
N GLU A 86 -15.46 -10.76 5.46
CA GLU A 86 -14.80 -11.61 6.46
C GLU A 86 -13.85 -10.79 7.33
N LEU A 87 -12.94 -10.05 6.70
CA LEU A 87 -12.00 -9.17 7.39
C LEU A 87 -12.73 -8.10 8.22
N GLY A 88 -13.78 -7.48 7.66
CA GLY A 88 -14.56 -6.48 8.38
C GLY A 88 -15.28 -7.05 9.61
N LYS A 89 -15.62 -8.34 9.64
CA LYS A 89 -16.14 -8.98 10.85
C LYS A 89 -15.03 -9.18 11.89
N GLU A 90 -13.86 -9.64 11.47
CA GLU A 90 -12.70 -9.85 12.35
C GLU A 90 -12.26 -8.54 13.03
N GLN A 91 -12.27 -7.45 12.27
CA GLN A 91 -11.88 -6.11 12.73
C GLN A 91 -13.04 -5.31 13.36
N ASN A 92 -14.23 -5.90 13.49
CA ASN A 92 -15.44 -5.24 14.00
C ASN A 92 -15.79 -3.92 13.28
N TRP A 93 -15.55 -3.86 11.96
CA TRP A 93 -15.93 -2.72 11.13
C TRP A 93 -17.44 -2.63 10.96
N ASN A 94 -17.96 -1.42 11.10
CA ASN A 94 -19.35 -1.14 10.77
C ASN A 94 -19.55 -1.11 9.24
N GLU A 95 -20.80 -1.16 8.79
CA GLU A 95 -21.13 -1.17 7.36
C GLU A 95 -20.67 0.08 6.61
N GLN A 96 -20.55 1.23 7.27
CA GLN A 96 -20.01 2.43 6.65
C GLN A 96 -18.52 2.27 6.37
N THR A 97 -17.73 1.85 7.37
CA THR A 97 -16.29 1.60 7.23
C THR A 97 -15.99 0.61 6.12
N LYS A 98 -16.77 -0.47 6.01
CA LYS A 98 -16.61 -1.44 4.92
C LYS A 98 -16.85 -0.81 3.55
N LYS A 99 -17.93 -0.03 3.40
CA LYS A 99 -18.22 0.67 2.13
C LYS A 99 -17.12 1.64 1.76
N ASP A 100 -16.61 2.37 2.74
CA ASP A 100 -15.55 3.33 2.52
C ASP A 100 -14.25 2.64 2.08
N ILE A 101 -13.88 1.53 2.72
CA ILE A 101 -12.75 0.70 2.32
C ILE A 101 -12.94 0.15 0.91
N GLN A 102 -14.14 -0.34 0.57
CA GLN A 102 -14.46 -0.84 -0.77
C GLN A 102 -14.18 0.23 -1.83
N ILE A 103 -14.65 1.46 -1.61
CA ILE A 103 -14.42 2.59 -2.54
C ILE A 103 -12.92 2.84 -2.72
N ILE A 104 -12.15 2.86 -1.64
CA ILE A 104 -10.70 3.11 -1.69
C ILE A 104 -9.96 2.00 -2.44
N VAL A 105 -10.34 0.76 -2.17
CA VAL A 105 -9.74 -0.42 -2.80
C VAL A 105 -10.02 -0.43 -4.30
N GLU A 106 -11.25 -0.09 -4.72
CA GLU A 106 -11.60 0.06 -6.14
C GLU A 106 -10.75 1.14 -6.82
N GLN A 107 -10.57 2.29 -6.16
CA GLN A 107 -9.72 3.37 -6.68
C GLN A 107 -8.26 2.94 -6.82
N LEU A 108 -7.71 2.30 -5.78
CA LEU A 108 -6.36 1.76 -5.80
C LEU A 108 -6.17 0.73 -6.92
N TYR A 109 -7.16 -0.14 -7.12
CA TYR A 109 -7.12 -1.14 -8.16
C TYR A 109 -6.98 -0.52 -9.55
N GLN A 110 -7.73 0.57 -9.83
CA GLN A 110 -7.61 1.29 -11.10
C GLN A 110 -6.25 1.96 -11.27
N LEU A 111 -5.76 2.68 -10.24
CA LEU A 111 -4.43 3.30 -10.29
C LEU A 111 -3.33 2.26 -10.57
N ILE A 112 -3.39 1.10 -9.92
CA ILE A 112 -2.44 0.01 -10.12
C ILE A 112 -2.53 -0.54 -11.54
N LYS A 113 -3.73 -0.74 -12.07
CA LYS A 113 -3.94 -1.21 -13.45
C LYS A 113 -3.35 -0.23 -14.46
N GLU A 114 -3.52 1.07 -14.26
CA GLU A 114 -2.94 2.10 -15.13
C GLU A 114 -1.41 2.12 -15.06
N ILE A 115 -0.84 2.07 -13.85
CA ILE A 115 0.61 2.12 -13.64
C ILE A 115 1.28 0.88 -14.26
N ILE A 116 0.74 -0.30 -14.00
CA ILE A 116 1.31 -1.57 -14.50
C ILE A 116 1.02 -1.74 -16.01
N GLY A 117 -0.20 -1.43 -16.45
CA GLY A 117 -0.59 -1.54 -17.87
C GLY A 117 0.20 -0.61 -18.80
N LYS A 118 0.65 0.56 -18.31
CA LYS A 118 1.56 1.45 -19.06
C LYS A 118 2.91 0.79 -19.41
N LYS A 119 3.36 -0.21 -18.64
CA LYS A 119 4.61 -0.93 -18.94
C LYS A 119 4.46 -1.99 -20.02
N GLU A 120 3.34 -2.69 -20.08
CA GLU A 120 3.13 -3.75 -21.09
C GLU A 120 3.08 -3.19 -22.51
N ASN A 121 2.56 -1.97 -22.69
CA ASN A 121 2.56 -1.28 -23.98
C ASN A 121 3.94 -0.73 -24.38
N GLN A 122 4.82 -0.38 -23.44
CA GLN A 122 6.19 0.06 -23.77
C GLN A 122 7.13 -1.10 -24.13
N VAL A 123 6.81 -2.33 -23.70
CA VAL A 123 7.60 -3.53 -24.06
C VAL A 123 7.20 -4.08 -25.44
N LYS A 124 5.95 -3.87 -25.89
CA LYS A 124 5.50 -4.28 -27.23
C LYS A 124 6.14 -3.48 -28.38
N ASP A 125 6.59 -2.25 -28.14
CA ASP A 125 7.26 -1.42 -29.15
C ASP A 125 8.75 -1.82 -29.42
N LEU A 126 9.27 -2.86 -28.74
CA LEU A 126 10.66 -3.34 -28.92
C LEU A 126 10.77 -4.76 -29.50
N HIS A 127 9.67 -5.41 -29.87
CA HIS A 127 9.69 -6.78 -30.41
C HIS A 127 8.78 -7.00 -31.64
N GLU A 128 8.71 -6.02 -32.54
CA GLU A 128 8.20 -6.26 -33.89
C GLU A 128 9.38 -6.66 -34.80
N GLY A 129 9.74 -7.94 -34.80
CA GLY A 129 10.85 -8.38 -35.62
C GLY A 129 11.28 -9.84 -35.59
N VAL A 130 10.44 -10.82 -35.24
CA VAL A 130 10.60 -12.21 -35.73
C VAL A 130 9.21 -12.87 -35.77
N ALA A 131 8.76 -13.19 -36.98
CA ALA A 131 7.71 -14.17 -37.21
C ALA A 131 8.33 -15.57 -37.12
N GLU A 132 7.67 -16.50 -36.43
CA GLU A 132 7.22 -17.78 -37.01
C GLU A 132 6.52 -18.63 -35.94
N ASP A 133 5.51 -19.35 -36.43
CA ASP A 133 4.48 -20.15 -35.78
C ASP A 133 4.97 -21.17 -34.75
N GLU A 134 4.16 -21.44 -33.72
CA GLU A 134 3.49 -22.75 -33.54
C GLU A 134 2.60 -22.75 -32.27
N ASP A 135 1.50 -23.50 -32.40
CA ASP A 135 0.35 -23.63 -31.50
C ASP A 135 0.67 -23.99 -30.05
N GLU A 136 0.01 -23.35 -29.08
CA GLU A 136 -0.28 -23.98 -27.79
C GLU A 136 -1.53 -23.37 -27.12
N ASP A 137 -2.51 -24.24 -26.89
CA ASP A 137 -3.77 -24.00 -26.16
C ASP A 137 -3.53 -23.29 -24.82
N CYS A 138 -4.28 -22.21 -24.54
CA CYS A 138 -4.49 -21.75 -23.17
C CYS A 138 -5.88 -21.13 -22.97
N ASP A 139 -6.58 -21.77 -22.05
CA ASP A 139 -7.85 -21.49 -21.37
C ASP A 139 -8.44 -20.07 -21.39
N ASP A 140 -9.76 -20.06 -21.52
CA ASP A 140 -10.71 -18.96 -21.32
C ASP A 140 -10.39 -18.13 -20.05
N GLU A 141 -9.69 -17.01 -20.22
CA GLU A 141 -9.78 -15.89 -19.28
C GLU A 141 -10.96 -15.01 -19.70
N GLN A 142 -12.05 -15.10 -18.93
CA GLN A 142 -13.22 -14.23 -19.06
C GLN A 142 -12.81 -12.77 -18.93
N GLN A 143 -12.76 -12.12 -20.09
CA GLN A 143 -12.58 -10.69 -20.24
C GLN A 143 -13.88 -9.99 -19.82
N GLU A 144 -14.01 -9.65 -18.53
CA GLU A 144 -15.04 -8.73 -18.07
C GLU A 144 -14.65 -7.30 -18.48
N GLU A 145 -15.05 -6.96 -19.70
CA GLU A 145 -15.02 -5.62 -20.27
C GLU A 145 -16.05 -4.75 -19.53
N PHE A 146 -15.61 -4.03 -18.49
CA PHE A 146 -16.42 -2.99 -17.85
C PHE A 146 -16.07 -1.63 -18.44
N GLU A 147 -17.11 -0.96 -18.93
CA GLU A 147 -17.10 0.30 -19.67
C GLU A 147 -16.32 1.42 -18.95
N ASP A 148 -15.19 1.81 -19.54
CA ASP A 148 -14.48 3.03 -19.20
C ASP A 148 -15.24 4.24 -19.75
N GLN A 149 -15.88 5.00 -18.85
CA GLN A 149 -16.09 6.44 -19.04
C GLN A 149 -16.57 7.15 -17.75
N ILE A 150 -15.81 8.16 -17.34
CA ILE A 150 -16.16 9.25 -16.39
C ILE A 150 -16.06 8.90 -14.89
N TYR A 151 -14.85 8.83 -14.30
CA TYR A 151 -14.73 8.62 -12.84
C TYR A 151 -13.59 9.31 -12.07
N GLU A 152 -12.85 10.27 -12.63
CA GLU A 152 -11.68 10.83 -11.90
C GLU A 152 -12.02 11.94 -10.89
N GLU A 153 -12.96 12.86 -11.17
CA GLU A 153 -13.11 14.08 -10.35
C GLU A 153 -14.12 13.98 -9.19
N GLN A 154 -15.19 13.18 -9.35
CA GLN A 154 -16.22 13.03 -8.32
C GLN A 154 -15.79 12.08 -7.20
N ASN A 155 -14.95 11.10 -7.53
CA ASN A 155 -14.48 10.07 -6.60
C ASN A 155 -13.37 10.60 -5.67
N LEU A 156 -12.50 11.48 -6.19
CA LEU A 156 -11.50 12.19 -5.39
C LEU A 156 -12.13 13.03 -4.28
N LYS A 157 -13.23 13.73 -4.58
CA LYS A 157 -13.98 14.51 -3.58
C LYS A 157 -14.58 13.62 -2.50
N GLN A 158 -15.14 12.46 -2.85
CA GLN A 158 -15.64 11.52 -1.84
C GLN A 158 -14.53 10.99 -0.94
N TYR A 159 -13.36 10.66 -1.51
CA TYR A 159 -12.22 10.23 -0.72
C TYR A 159 -11.67 11.36 0.17
N GLU A 160 -11.51 12.57 -0.35
CA GLU A 160 -11.10 13.74 0.45
C GLU A 160 -12.10 14.06 1.57
N GLU A 161 -13.40 13.97 1.31
CA GLU A 161 -14.44 14.15 2.32
C GLU A 161 -14.41 13.04 3.36
N TRP A 162 -14.20 11.80 2.94
CA TRP A 162 -14.03 10.67 3.84
C TRP A 162 -12.79 10.82 4.71
N MET A 163 -11.65 11.21 4.11
CA MET A 163 -10.43 11.56 4.82
C MET A 163 -10.74 12.66 5.82
N LYS A 164 -11.25 13.83 5.41
CA LYS A 164 -11.61 14.94 6.32
C LYS A 164 -12.51 14.48 7.49
N LYS A 165 -13.48 13.61 7.23
CA LYS A 165 -14.42 13.11 8.26
C LYS A 165 -13.77 12.16 9.27
N ASN A 166 -12.81 11.34 8.85
CA ASN A 166 -12.10 10.41 9.73
C ASN A 166 -10.80 10.99 10.31
N TYR A 167 -10.23 12.01 9.67
CA TYR A 167 -9.00 12.72 10.02
C TYR A 167 -9.20 13.76 11.13
N ILE A 168 -10.39 14.37 11.24
CA ILE A 168 -10.65 15.46 12.22
C ILE A 168 -10.89 14.93 13.65
N LYS A 169 -10.98 13.61 13.87
CA LYS A 169 -11.19 13.09 15.23
C LYS A 169 -9.93 13.02 16.09
N ASP A 170 -8.72 12.98 15.51
CA ASP A 170 -7.48 12.93 16.29
C ASP A 170 -6.51 14.07 15.96
N LYS A 171 -6.37 14.92 16.99
CA LYS A 171 -5.54 16.10 17.21
C LYS A 171 -4.28 16.30 16.35
N THR A 172 -4.07 17.59 16.04
CA THR A 172 -2.79 18.29 15.81
C THR A 172 -1.57 17.56 16.41
N ILE A 173 -0.75 16.97 15.55
CA ILE A 173 0.56 16.45 15.91
C ILE A 173 1.48 17.66 16.08
N ASP A 174 1.89 17.94 17.31
CA ASP A 174 2.93 18.93 17.60
C ASP A 174 4.29 18.42 17.09
N SER A 175 5.12 19.34 16.61
CA SER A 175 6.53 19.17 16.22
C SER A 175 7.38 18.30 17.17
N GLY A 176 7.08 18.28 18.47
CA GLY A 176 7.74 17.40 19.43
C GLY A 176 7.48 15.91 19.18
N SER A 177 6.29 15.56 18.66
CA SER A 177 5.93 14.17 18.33
C SER A 177 6.65 13.67 17.09
N LEU A 178 6.88 14.54 16.10
CA LEU A 178 7.67 14.23 14.90
C LEU A 178 9.12 13.84 15.21
N ASN A 179 9.76 14.57 16.14
CA ASN A 179 11.12 14.24 16.57
C ASN A 179 11.18 12.90 17.32
N LEU A 180 10.18 12.60 18.14
CA LEU A 180 10.09 11.33 18.86
C LEU A 180 9.93 10.14 17.89
N ILE A 181 9.15 10.31 16.82
CA ILE A 181 8.96 9.29 15.77
C ILE A 181 10.25 9.08 14.98
N LEU A 182 10.96 10.16 14.62
CA LEU A 182 12.26 10.08 13.96
C LEU A 182 13.30 9.36 14.82
N GLU A 183 13.31 9.58 16.13
CA GLU A 183 14.18 8.85 17.05
C GLU A 183 13.79 7.37 17.18
N GLN A 184 12.49 7.05 17.19
CA GLN A 184 12.01 5.66 17.22
C GLN A 184 12.37 4.89 15.94
N LEU A 185 12.26 5.51 14.77
CA LEU A 185 12.68 4.91 13.49
C LEU A 185 14.18 4.59 13.47
N LYS A 186 15.03 5.51 13.96
CA LYS A 186 16.48 5.30 14.11
C LYS A 186 16.82 4.23 15.15
N SER A 187 16.01 4.12 16.22
CA SER A 187 16.19 3.08 17.23
C SER A 187 15.86 1.70 16.67
N MET A 188 14.82 1.58 15.84
CA MET A 188 14.44 0.33 15.17
C MET A 188 15.48 -0.09 14.13
N GLU A 189 16.10 0.86 13.43
CA GLU A 189 17.22 0.63 12.50
C GLU A 189 18.40 -0.05 13.21
N ASN A 190 18.80 0.47 14.37
CA ASN A 190 19.87 -0.12 15.18
C ASN A 190 19.52 -1.52 15.73
N GLU A 191 18.24 -1.77 16.08
CA GLU A 191 17.83 -3.06 16.63
C GLU A 191 17.76 -4.16 15.55
N GLN A 192 17.35 -3.81 14.33
CA GLN A 192 17.36 -4.74 13.19
C GLN A 192 18.79 -5.04 12.71
N GLU A 193 19.66 -4.03 12.64
CA GLU A 193 21.08 -4.22 12.29
C GLU A 193 21.78 -5.13 13.30
N ASN A 194 21.50 -4.95 14.60
CA ASN A 194 22.03 -5.82 15.65
C ASN A 194 21.49 -7.27 15.58
N LYS A 195 20.22 -7.47 15.20
CA LYS A 195 19.66 -8.82 14.96
C LYS A 195 20.30 -9.49 13.75
N PHE A 196 20.54 -8.75 12.67
CA PHE A 196 21.20 -9.26 11.48
C PHE A 196 22.65 -9.67 11.79
N ILE A 197 23.41 -8.82 12.48
CA ILE A 197 24.79 -9.12 12.90
C ILE A 197 24.85 -10.35 13.82
N LYS A 198 23.94 -10.48 14.79
CA LYS A 198 23.88 -11.67 15.67
C LYS A 198 23.60 -12.96 14.89
N THR A 199 22.71 -12.89 13.91
CA THR A 199 22.33 -14.05 13.10
C THR A 199 23.47 -14.47 12.17
N PHE A 200 24.21 -13.49 11.63
CA PHE A 200 25.38 -13.69 10.78
C PHE A 200 26.58 -14.26 11.56
N GLN A 201 26.83 -13.75 12.77
CA GLN A 201 27.90 -14.27 13.64
C GLN A 201 27.61 -15.71 14.09
N ASN A 202 26.36 -16.05 14.43
CA ASN A 202 26.00 -17.42 14.80
C ASN A 202 26.17 -18.43 13.65
N HIS A 203 26.08 -18.01 12.38
CA HIS A 203 26.35 -18.87 11.23
C HIS A 203 27.85 -19.05 10.94
N GLN A 204 28.70 -18.12 11.36
CA GLN A 204 30.15 -18.20 11.14
C GLN A 204 30.89 -19.08 12.15
N TYR A 205 30.30 -19.36 13.33
CA TYR A 205 30.89 -20.20 14.38
C TYR A 205 30.25 -21.59 14.52
N ALA A 206 29.38 -21.99 13.58
CA ALA A 206 28.66 -23.28 13.60
C ALA A 206 29.23 -24.35 12.65
N ASN A 207 30.43 -24.15 12.09
CA ASN A 207 31.18 -25.13 11.28
C ASN A 207 32.47 -25.55 11.98
#